data_AF-A0AAD8A8Z8-F1
#
_entry.id   AF-A0AAD8A8Z8-F1
#
_cell.length_a   1.000
_cell.length_b   1.000
_cell.length_c   1.000
_cell.angle_alpha   90.00
_cell.angle_beta   90.00
_cell.angle_gamma   90.00
#
_symmetry.space_group_name_H-M   'P 1'
#
loop_
_entity.id
_entity.type
_entity.pdbx_description
1 polymer ?
#
loop_
_entity_poly.entity_id
_entity_poly.type
_entity_poly.pdbx_seq_one_letter_code
_entity_poly.pdbx_strand_id
1 'polypeptide(L)'
;MEALDIPIDSQVIVAHVKSESALLQDVYRIKTGMSLVFTPQRVWFPGDHFPRSPPRNDYGGIIFPTTTVMLPGDTVENFLDMRFKHRNSLTKFHYVLVEVIARVLHFRTKVIPTDNWGSPINDTDDYDGVVGYLQRGEAEISSIGLIFKRRRIEYLDFVGETVLYEGGFFFLKPTLSDVSIIYTLPFSNGVWITYAIAVFIISLALYLSMKVEGKINTNRNGYESLTYGEVLLLAIALFVKKVRIYM
;
A
#
# COMPACT_ATOMS: atom_id res chain seq x y z
N MET A 1 -21.50 -42.61 -17.58
CA MET A 1 -21.43 -41.35 -16.81
C MET A 1 -20.01 -40.83 -16.64
N GLU A 2 -18.96 -41.66 -16.73
CA GLU A 2 -17.56 -41.17 -16.59
C GLU A 2 -17.10 -40.18 -17.67
N ALA A 3 -17.72 -40.20 -18.85
CA ALA A 3 -17.47 -39.25 -19.94
C ALA A 3 -18.07 -37.85 -19.71
N LEU A 4 -18.96 -37.69 -18.73
CA LEU A 4 -19.54 -36.38 -18.41
C LEU A 4 -18.64 -35.67 -17.41
N ASP A 5 -18.24 -34.44 -17.73
CA ASP A 5 -17.53 -33.58 -16.80
C ASP A 5 -18.54 -32.87 -15.90
N ILE A 6 -18.44 -33.12 -14.59
CA ILE A 6 -19.37 -32.59 -13.58
C ILE A 6 -18.52 -31.91 -12.52
N PRO A 7 -18.11 -30.65 -12.70
CA PRO A 7 -17.20 -29.98 -11.78
C PRO A 7 -17.83 -29.76 -10.39
N ILE A 8 -16.98 -29.44 -9.41
CA ILE A 8 -17.35 -29.36 -7.99
C ILE A 8 -18.37 -28.25 -7.67
N ASP A 9 -18.52 -27.27 -8.53
CA ASP A 9 -19.51 -26.20 -8.44
C ASP A 9 -20.88 -26.59 -9.06
N SER A 10 -20.93 -27.71 -9.80
CA SER A 10 -22.15 -28.17 -10.46
C SER A 10 -23.17 -28.76 -9.49
N GLN A 11 -24.45 -28.40 -9.67
CA GLN A 11 -25.57 -28.92 -8.88
C GLN A 11 -26.25 -30.09 -9.61
N VAL A 12 -25.56 -31.23 -9.69
CA VAL A 12 -26.10 -32.45 -10.32
C VAL A 12 -26.49 -33.47 -9.26
N ILE A 13 -27.74 -33.96 -9.37
CA ILE A 13 -28.32 -34.93 -8.45
C ILE A 13 -28.93 -36.05 -9.28
N VAL A 14 -28.47 -37.27 -9.01
CA VAL A 14 -29.02 -38.49 -9.62
C VAL A 14 -30.15 -39.00 -8.73
N ALA A 15 -31.32 -39.18 -9.33
CA ALA A 15 -32.49 -39.71 -8.66
C ALA A 15 -32.76 -41.16 -9.12
N HIS A 16 -32.72 -42.10 -8.19
CA HIS A 16 -33.18 -43.46 -8.41
C HIS A 16 -34.61 -43.58 -7.88
N VAL A 17 -35.57 -43.55 -8.80
CA VAL A 17 -37.00 -43.61 -8.46
C VAL A 17 -37.36 -45.04 -8.04
N LYS A 18 -37.88 -45.18 -6.82
CA LYS A 18 -38.61 -46.36 -6.34
C LYS A 18 -40.10 -46.01 -6.29
N SER A 19 -40.97 -47.01 -6.19
CA SER A 19 -42.43 -46.88 -6.36
C SER A 19 -43.06 -45.66 -5.65
N GLU A 20 -42.69 -45.38 -4.40
CA GLU A 20 -43.25 -44.29 -3.60
C GLU A 20 -42.21 -43.26 -3.12
N SER A 21 -40.94 -43.43 -3.49
CA SER A 21 -39.83 -42.58 -3.00
C SER A 21 -38.70 -42.52 -4.01
N ALA A 22 -37.99 -41.41 -4.11
CA ALA A 22 -36.73 -41.33 -4.86
C ALA A 22 -35.52 -41.38 -3.90
N LEU A 23 -34.49 -42.12 -4.28
CA LEU A 23 -33.17 -42.01 -3.67
C LEU A 23 -32.35 -40.99 -4.44
N LEU A 24 -31.98 -39.90 -3.77
CA LEU A 24 -31.21 -38.80 -4.31
C LEU A 24 -29.75 -38.93 -3.93
N GLN A 25 -28.87 -38.69 -4.90
CA GLN A 25 -27.44 -38.74 -4.70
C GLN A 25 -26.76 -37.62 -5.50
N ASP A 26 -26.05 -36.74 -4.81
CA ASP A 26 -25.28 -35.69 -5.47
C ASP A 26 -24.03 -36.32 -6.07
N VAL A 27 -23.73 -35.91 -7.30
CA VAL A 27 -22.60 -36.42 -8.09
C VAL A 27 -21.79 -35.23 -8.57
N TYR A 28 -20.50 -35.28 -8.31
CA TYR A 28 -19.57 -34.23 -8.74
C TYR A 28 -18.15 -34.78 -8.86
N ARG A 29 -17.26 -33.99 -9.45
CA ARG A 29 -15.85 -34.29 -9.64
C ARG A 29 -15.05 -33.15 -9.02
N ILE A 30 -14.12 -33.47 -8.13
CA ILE A 30 -13.27 -32.46 -7.48
C ILE A 30 -12.27 -31.89 -8.49
N LYS A 31 -11.71 -32.75 -9.34
CA LYS A 31 -10.68 -32.40 -10.33
C LYS A 31 -10.83 -33.24 -11.59
N THR A 32 -10.60 -32.63 -12.75
CA THR A 32 -10.63 -33.31 -14.04
C THR A 32 -9.69 -34.52 -14.05
N GLY A 33 -10.14 -35.65 -14.59
CA GLY A 33 -9.40 -36.92 -14.60
C GLY A 33 -9.53 -37.77 -13.33
N MET A 34 -10.14 -37.26 -12.25
CA MET A 34 -10.47 -38.07 -11.07
C MET A 34 -11.84 -38.72 -11.18
N SER A 35 -12.07 -39.82 -10.47
CA SER A 35 -13.38 -40.48 -10.40
C SER A 35 -14.46 -39.56 -9.81
N LEU A 36 -15.72 -39.77 -10.21
CA LEU A 36 -16.86 -39.06 -9.64
C LEU A 36 -17.03 -39.41 -8.16
N VAL A 37 -17.31 -38.38 -7.37
CA VAL A 37 -17.68 -38.48 -5.96
C VAL A 37 -19.18 -38.59 -5.86
N PHE A 38 -19.63 -39.59 -5.12
CA PHE A 38 -21.03 -39.85 -4.86
C PHE A 38 -21.31 -39.63 -3.37
N THR A 39 -22.26 -38.75 -3.06
CA THR A 39 -22.66 -38.49 -1.67
C THR A 39 -23.47 -39.65 -1.09
N PRO A 40 -23.67 -39.74 0.25
CA PRO A 40 -24.61 -40.68 0.83
C PRO A 40 -26.01 -40.50 0.25
N GLN A 41 -26.71 -41.61 -0.02
CA GLN A 41 -28.06 -41.58 -0.57
C GLN A 41 -29.04 -40.94 0.42
N ARG A 42 -29.92 -40.09 -0.10
CA ARG A 42 -30.95 -39.37 0.66
C ARG A 42 -32.32 -39.75 0.12
N VAL A 43 -33.25 -40.08 1.01
CA VAL A 43 -34.62 -40.42 0.59
C VAL A 43 -35.43 -39.14 0.39
N TRP A 44 -36.22 -39.09 -0.66
CA TRP A 44 -37.18 -38.03 -0.93
C TRP A 44 -38.53 -38.61 -1.30
N PHE A 45 -39.61 -38.05 -0.74
CA PHE A 45 -40.98 -38.45 -1.04
C PHE A 45 -41.70 -37.36 -1.85
N PRO A 46 -42.63 -37.74 -2.74
CA PRO A 46 -43.48 -36.77 -3.42
C PRO A 46 -44.25 -35.90 -2.40
N GLY A 47 -44.06 -34.58 -2.46
CA GLY A 47 -44.67 -33.60 -1.54
C GLY A 47 -43.72 -33.04 -0.49
N ASP A 48 -42.57 -33.68 -0.27
CA ASP A 48 -41.53 -33.17 0.62
C ASP A 48 -40.69 -32.07 -0.04
N HIS A 49 -40.16 -31.15 0.77
CA HIS A 49 -39.14 -30.23 0.32
C HIS A 49 -37.88 -30.97 -0.10
N PHE A 50 -37.25 -30.50 -1.18
CA PHE A 50 -36.03 -31.09 -1.68
C PHE A 50 -34.90 -30.96 -0.62
N PRO A 51 -34.19 -32.05 -0.29
CA PRO A 51 -33.22 -32.03 0.80
C PRO A 51 -32.00 -31.18 0.45
N ARG A 52 -31.48 -30.41 1.42
CA ARG A 52 -30.25 -29.62 1.25
C ARG A 52 -29.05 -30.51 0.93
N SER A 53 -28.33 -30.18 -0.14
CA SER A 53 -27.12 -30.88 -0.55
C SER A 53 -26.09 -30.97 0.58
N PRO A 54 -25.39 -32.11 0.74
CA PRO A 54 -24.29 -32.23 1.67
C PRO A 54 -23.18 -31.20 1.38
N PRO A 55 -22.46 -30.72 2.41
CA PRO A 55 -21.33 -29.84 2.20
C PRO A 55 -20.22 -30.57 1.41
N ARG A 56 -19.57 -29.84 0.50
CA ARG A 56 -18.45 -30.32 -0.33
C ARG A 56 -17.15 -29.76 0.21
N ASN A 57 -16.82 -30.08 1.46
CA ASN A 57 -15.72 -29.49 2.21
C ASN A 57 -14.59 -30.48 2.55
N ASP A 58 -14.58 -31.65 1.91
CA ASP A 58 -13.49 -32.63 2.06
C ASP A 58 -13.02 -33.09 0.68
N TYR A 59 -11.75 -32.80 0.38
CA TYR A 59 -11.13 -33.06 -0.92
C TYR A 59 -10.25 -34.33 -0.85
N GLY A 60 -10.36 -35.14 0.20
CA GLY A 60 -9.76 -36.48 0.26
C GLY A 60 -8.23 -36.52 0.19
N GLY A 61 -7.55 -35.44 0.55
CA GLY A 61 -6.10 -35.33 0.54
C GLY A 61 -5.48 -35.22 -0.85
N ILE A 62 -6.28 -34.84 -1.87
CA ILE A 62 -5.83 -34.55 -3.24
C ILE A 62 -4.67 -33.55 -3.20
N ILE A 63 -3.68 -33.75 -4.07
CA ILE A 63 -2.54 -32.83 -4.19
C ILE A 63 -2.82 -31.86 -5.34
N PHE A 64 -2.93 -30.58 -5.03
CA PHE A 64 -3.03 -29.50 -6.01
C PHE A 64 -1.65 -28.90 -6.26
N PRO A 65 -1.19 -28.81 -7.52
CA PRO A 65 -0.02 -28.01 -7.86
C PRO A 65 -0.35 -26.54 -7.62
N THR A 66 0.46 -25.88 -6.80
CA THR A 66 0.26 -24.48 -6.42
C THR A 66 1.50 -23.68 -6.76
N THR A 67 1.38 -22.48 -7.31
CA THR A 67 2.54 -21.66 -7.65
C THR A 67 2.68 -20.44 -6.73
N THR A 68 3.91 -20.05 -6.42
CA THR A 68 4.21 -18.88 -5.59
C THR A 68 5.49 -18.20 -6.02
N VAL A 69 5.60 -16.89 -5.73
CA VAL A 69 6.79 -16.11 -6.07
C VAL A 69 7.82 -16.18 -4.93
N MET A 70 9.01 -16.68 -5.23
CA MET A 70 10.14 -16.68 -4.30
C MET A 70 11.20 -15.72 -4.82
N LEU A 71 11.67 -14.83 -3.94
CA LEU A 71 12.71 -13.87 -4.33
C LEU A 71 14.07 -14.59 -4.41
N PRO A 72 15.05 -14.02 -5.14
CA PRO A 72 16.41 -14.55 -5.13
C PRO A 72 16.95 -14.73 -3.71
N GLY A 73 17.43 -15.95 -3.44
CA GLY A 73 17.93 -16.37 -2.12
C GLY A 73 16.89 -16.95 -1.17
N ASP A 74 15.59 -16.90 -1.51
CA ASP A 74 14.55 -17.60 -0.74
C ASP A 74 14.45 -19.06 -1.23
N THR A 75 14.30 -20.00 -0.29
CA THR A 75 13.96 -21.40 -0.57
C THR A 75 12.60 -21.73 0.03
N VAL A 76 11.97 -22.85 -0.38
CA VAL A 76 10.68 -23.27 0.17
C VAL A 76 10.73 -23.41 1.69
N GLU A 77 11.86 -23.87 2.22
CA GLU A 77 12.08 -24.09 3.66
C GLU A 77 12.27 -22.76 4.42
N ASN A 78 12.95 -21.80 3.81
CA ASN A 78 13.26 -20.51 4.45
C ASN A 78 12.22 -19.42 4.14
N PHE A 79 11.27 -19.69 3.25
CA PHE A 79 10.30 -18.71 2.78
C PHE A 79 9.48 -18.10 3.93
N LEU A 80 9.10 -18.91 4.91
CA LEU A 80 8.35 -18.45 6.09
C LEU A 80 9.22 -18.01 7.27
N ASP A 81 10.53 -17.87 7.08
CA ASP A 81 11.42 -17.42 8.13
C ASP A 81 11.12 -15.98 8.58
N MET A 82 10.88 -15.84 9.88
CA MET A 82 10.53 -14.57 10.53
C MET A 82 11.70 -13.59 10.61
N ARG A 83 12.97 -14.05 10.45
CA ARG A 83 14.14 -13.17 10.31
C ARG A 83 13.97 -12.20 9.14
N PHE A 84 13.33 -12.66 8.06
CA PHE A 84 13.07 -11.88 6.86
C PHE A 84 11.58 -11.53 6.71
N LYS A 85 10.89 -11.20 7.81
CA LYS A 85 9.46 -10.87 7.80
C LYS A 85 9.08 -9.70 6.86
N HIS A 86 10.01 -8.79 6.63
CA HIS A 86 9.83 -7.60 5.79
C HIS A 86 10.00 -7.90 4.29
N ARG A 87 10.58 -9.06 3.94
CA ARG A 87 10.72 -9.48 2.55
C ARG A 87 9.45 -10.22 2.13
N ASN A 88 8.89 -9.82 0.98
CA ASN A 88 7.78 -10.50 0.31
C ASN A 88 6.57 -10.84 1.23
N SER A 89 6.25 -9.95 2.18
CA SER A 89 5.28 -10.22 3.24
C SER A 89 3.89 -10.58 2.71
N LEU A 90 3.45 -9.95 1.62
CA LEU A 90 2.17 -10.26 0.97
C LEU A 90 2.15 -11.68 0.39
N THR A 91 3.24 -12.16 -0.20
CA THR A 91 3.28 -13.54 -0.72
C THR A 91 3.28 -14.54 0.43
N LYS A 92 4.01 -14.26 1.52
CA LYS A 92 3.98 -15.10 2.73
C LYS A 92 2.57 -15.21 3.31
N PHE A 93 1.85 -14.08 3.37
CA PHE A 93 0.46 -14.05 3.82
C PHE A 93 -0.44 -14.95 2.95
N HIS A 94 -0.39 -14.82 1.63
CA HIS A 94 -1.22 -15.62 0.72
C HIS A 94 -0.84 -17.10 0.71
N TYR A 95 0.45 -17.41 0.82
CA TYR A 95 0.92 -18.79 0.98
C TYR A 95 0.29 -19.43 2.22
N VAL A 96 0.39 -18.77 3.38
CA VAL A 96 -0.21 -19.25 4.62
C VAL A 96 -1.74 -19.36 4.50
N LEU A 97 -2.38 -18.42 3.80
CA LEU A 97 -3.82 -18.46 3.54
C LEU A 97 -4.22 -19.72 2.75
N VAL A 98 -3.50 -20.05 1.68
CA VAL A 98 -3.75 -21.29 0.91
C VAL A 98 -3.49 -22.53 1.74
N GLU A 99 -2.43 -22.57 2.56
CA GLU A 99 -2.16 -23.69 3.49
C GLU A 99 -3.25 -23.84 4.58
N VAL A 100 -3.90 -22.76 5.00
CA VAL A 100 -5.07 -22.82 5.90
C VAL A 100 -6.27 -23.40 5.15
N ILE A 101 -6.55 -22.92 3.92
CA ILE A 101 -7.64 -23.42 3.09
C ILE A 101 -7.46 -24.91 2.79
N ALA A 102 -6.23 -25.34 2.48
CA ALA A 102 -5.86 -26.73 2.28
C ALA A 102 -6.21 -27.61 3.48
N ARG A 103 -5.95 -27.13 4.70
CA ARG A 103 -6.33 -27.83 5.93
C ARG A 103 -7.84 -27.87 6.14
N VAL A 104 -8.55 -26.78 5.88
CA VAL A 104 -10.02 -26.70 6.05
C VAL A 104 -10.75 -27.61 5.06
N LEU A 105 -10.26 -27.70 3.82
CA LEU A 105 -10.88 -28.48 2.75
C LEU A 105 -10.26 -29.87 2.58
N HIS A 106 -9.33 -30.28 3.43
CA HIS A 106 -8.61 -31.55 3.34
C HIS A 106 -7.98 -31.81 1.96
N PHE A 107 -7.20 -30.86 1.45
CA PHE A 107 -6.29 -31.11 0.33
C PHE A 107 -4.84 -30.80 0.72
N ARG A 108 -3.90 -31.17 -0.14
CA ARG A 108 -2.46 -30.91 0.01
C ARG A 108 -1.96 -30.06 -1.13
N THR A 109 -0.96 -29.26 -0.87
CA THR A 109 -0.32 -28.38 -1.87
C THR A 109 0.99 -28.99 -2.34
N LYS A 110 1.31 -28.80 -3.62
CA LYS A 110 2.65 -29.03 -4.17
C LYS A 110 3.15 -27.72 -4.74
N VAL A 111 4.07 -27.09 -4.03
CA VAL A 111 4.54 -25.74 -4.35
C VAL A 111 5.50 -25.77 -5.53
N ILE A 112 5.22 -24.95 -6.54
CA ILE A 112 6.05 -24.70 -7.71
C ILE A 112 6.55 -23.25 -7.59
N PRO A 113 7.81 -23.04 -7.17
CA PRO A 113 8.37 -21.71 -7.03
C PRO A 113 8.62 -21.08 -8.41
N THR A 114 8.39 -19.78 -8.51
CA THR A 114 8.75 -18.95 -9.66
C THR A 114 9.34 -17.62 -9.17
N ASP A 115 10.03 -16.91 -10.05
CA ASP A 115 10.71 -15.65 -9.74
C ASP A 115 9.87 -14.41 -10.04
N ASN A 116 8.71 -14.57 -10.70
CA ASN A 116 7.89 -13.44 -11.12
C ASN A 116 6.37 -13.74 -11.10
N TRP A 117 5.56 -12.67 -11.04
CA TRP A 117 4.10 -12.73 -10.90
C TRP A 117 3.37 -13.07 -12.19
N GLY A 118 4.03 -12.95 -13.34
CA GLY A 118 3.43 -13.12 -14.66
C GLY A 118 3.16 -11.81 -15.40
N SER A 119 4.06 -11.55 -16.33
CA SER A 119 4.05 -10.48 -17.32
C SER A 119 3.68 -11.04 -18.70
N PRO A 120 3.14 -10.20 -19.59
CA PRO A 120 2.98 -10.55 -20.99
C PRO A 120 4.34 -10.90 -21.62
N ILE A 121 4.41 -12.00 -22.34
CA ILE A 121 5.59 -12.33 -23.16
C ILE A 121 5.45 -11.57 -24.48
N ASN A 122 6.41 -10.69 -24.80
CA ASN A 122 6.41 -9.92 -26.06
C ASN A 122 5.08 -9.19 -26.37
N ASP A 123 4.38 -8.74 -25.32
CA ASP A 123 3.06 -8.10 -25.41
C ASP A 123 1.95 -8.97 -26.03
N THR A 124 2.12 -10.29 -26.04
CA THR A 124 1.06 -11.25 -26.43
C THR A 124 0.14 -11.58 -25.25
N ASP A 125 -0.84 -12.45 -25.50
CA ASP A 125 -1.71 -13.02 -24.46
C ASP A 125 -1.10 -14.21 -23.73
N ASP A 126 0.15 -14.57 -24.04
CA ASP A 126 0.92 -15.55 -23.29
C ASP A 126 1.61 -14.88 -22.10
N TYR A 127 1.56 -15.52 -20.94
CA TYR A 127 2.19 -15.01 -19.73
C TYR A 127 3.31 -15.91 -19.24
N ASP A 128 4.31 -15.29 -18.60
CA ASP A 128 5.29 -16.00 -17.79
C ASP A 128 4.85 -16.07 -16.32
N GLY A 129 5.75 -16.55 -15.44
CA GLY A 129 5.54 -16.56 -14.00
C GLY A 129 4.27 -17.26 -13.53
N VAL A 130 3.74 -16.80 -12.39
CA VAL A 130 2.54 -17.36 -11.77
C VAL A 130 1.35 -17.42 -12.73
N VAL A 131 1.07 -16.33 -13.45
CA VAL A 131 -0.05 -16.29 -14.41
C VAL A 131 0.15 -17.32 -15.52
N GLY A 132 1.38 -17.45 -16.04
CA GLY A 132 1.71 -18.43 -17.07
C GLY A 132 1.53 -19.88 -16.60
N TYR A 133 1.96 -20.21 -15.38
CA TYR A 133 1.76 -21.54 -14.80
C TYR A 133 0.28 -21.91 -14.70
N LEU A 134 -0.57 -20.95 -14.35
CA LEU A 134 -2.02 -21.15 -14.28
C LEU A 134 -2.64 -21.25 -15.68
N GLN A 135 -2.24 -20.37 -16.60
CA GLN A 135 -2.73 -20.36 -17.99
C GLN A 135 -2.45 -21.68 -18.72
N ARG A 136 -1.28 -22.30 -18.47
CA ARG A 136 -0.90 -23.59 -19.07
C ARG A 136 -1.42 -24.82 -18.31
N GLY A 137 -2.12 -24.63 -17.19
CA GLY A 137 -2.60 -25.72 -16.33
C GLY A 137 -1.50 -26.49 -15.61
N GLU A 138 -0.30 -25.92 -15.51
CA GLU A 138 0.84 -26.50 -14.77
C GLU A 138 0.67 -26.32 -13.25
N ALA A 139 -0.03 -25.25 -12.85
CA ALA A 139 -0.54 -25.03 -11.50
C ALA A 139 -2.06 -24.82 -11.55
N GLU A 140 -2.76 -25.24 -10.49
CA GLU A 140 -4.21 -25.08 -10.36
C GLU A 140 -4.57 -23.93 -9.40
N ILE A 141 -3.70 -23.64 -8.44
CA ILE A 141 -3.94 -22.61 -7.42
C ILE A 141 -2.75 -21.65 -7.36
N SER A 142 -3.06 -20.35 -7.32
CA SER A 142 -2.09 -19.32 -6.98
C SER A 142 -1.95 -19.21 -5.47
N SER A 143 -0.76 -19.47 -4.93
CA SER A 143 -0.40 -19.19 -3.52
C SER A 143 0.08 -17.76 -3.33
N ILE A 144 -0.41 -16.83 -4.17
CA ILE A 144 -0.13 -15.41 -4.13
C ILE A 144 -1.35 -14.61 -4.61
N GLY A 145 -1.56 -13.44 -4.02
CA GLY A 145 -2.54 -12.47 -4.51
C GLY A 145 -2.08 -11.85 -5.83
N LEU A 146 -2.95 -11.89 -6.84
CA LEU A 146 -2.72 -11.26 -8.14
C LEU A 146 -3.62 -10.03 -8.29
N ILE A 147 -3.07 -8.95 -8.85
CA ILE A 147 -3.87 -7.80 -9.23
C ILE A 147 -4.87 -8.23 -10.30
N PHE A 148 -6.14 -7.93 -10.04
CA PHE A 148 -7.23 -8.13 -10.96
C PHE A 148 -7.02 -7.25 -12.20
N LYS A 149 -6.94 -7.88 -13.38
CA LYS A 149 -6.80 -7.21 -14.67
C LYS A 149 -7.74 -7.85 -15.66
N ARG A 150 -8.40 -7.05 -16.50
CA ARG A 150 -9.37 -7.54 -17.49
C ARG A 150 -8.80 -8.63 -18.39
N ARG A 151 -7.57 -8.45 -18.90
CA ARG A 151 -6.87 -9.41 -19.77
C ARG A 151 -6.46 -10.72 -19.08
N ARG A 152 -6.63 -10.83 -17.76
CA ARG A 152 -6.35 -12.06 -16.99
C ARG A 152 -7.60 -12.90 -16.75
N ILE A 153 -8.78 -12.28 -16.75
CA ILE A 153 -10.06 -12.96 -16.47
C ILE A 153 -10.39 -14.01 -17.55
N GLU A 154 -9.87 -13.84 -18.76
CA GLU A 154 -10.09 -14.81 -19.85
C GLU A 154 -9.42 -16.17 -19.60
N TYR A 155 -8.42 -16.22 -18.70
CA TYR A 155 -7.63 -17.44 -18.42
C TYR A 155 -7.59 -17.80 -16.93
N LEU A 156 -8.08 -16.93 -16.05
CA LEU A 156 -7.95 -17.06 -14.61
C LEU A 156 -9.28 -16.74 -13.92
N ASP A 157 -9.68 -17.62 -13.02
CA ASP A 157 -10.77 -17.37 -12.09
C ASP A 157 -10.23 -16.80 -10.78
N PHE A 158 -10.78 -15.66 -10.37
CA PHE A 158 -10.42 -15.00 -9.11
C PHE A 158 -11.45 -15.34 -8.04
N VAL A 159 -10.99 -15.83 -6.89
CA VAL A 159 -11.86 -16.25 -5.78
C VAL A 159 -12.43 -15.06 -4.99
N GLY A 160 -11.67 -13.97 -4.87
CA GLY A 160 -12.09 -12.78 -4.15
C GLY A 160 -10.94 -11.84 -3.82
N GLU A 161 -11.28 -10.65 -3.33
CA GLU A 161 -10.32 -9.66 -2.87
C GLU A 161 -9.86 -9.99 -1.43
N THR A 162 -8.57 -10.24 -1.27
CA THR A 162 -7.94 -10.56 0.02
C THR A 162 -7.29 -9.34 0.68
N VAL A 163 -6.85 -8.37 -0.13
CA VAL A 163 -6.13 -7.16 0.30
C VAL A 163 -6.55 -6.00 -0.60
N LEU A 164 -6.90 -4.87 0.02
CA LEU A 164 -7.11 -3.61 -0.69
C LEU A 164 -5.76 -3.02 -1.11
N TYR A 165 -5.59 -2.77 -2.40
CA TYR A 165 -4.37 -2.16 -2.95
C TYR A 165 -4.63 -0.70 -3.35
N GLU A 166 -4.04 0.24 -2.63
CA GLU A 166 -4.11 1.66 -2.95
C GLU A 166 -2.75 2.16 -3.47
N GLY A 167 -2.78 2.91 -4.59
CA GLY A 167 -1.59 3.56 -5.12
C GLY A 167 -1.25 4.81 -4.31
N GLY A 168 0.00 4.94 -3.88
CA GLY A 168 0.51 6.12 -3.19
C GLY A 168 1.76 6.68 -3.87
N PHE A 169 1.90 8.00 -3.86
CA PHE A 169 3.14 8.67 -4.27
C PHE A 169 4.03 8.89 -3.04
N PHE A 170 5.23 8.33 -3.06
CA PHE A 170 6.23 8.59 -2.03
C PHE A 170 7.21 9.64 -2.54
N PHE A 171 7.23 10.79 -1.87
CA PHE A 171 8.22 11.84 -2.13
C PHE A 171 9.36 11.72 -1.12
N LEU A 172 10.59 11.89 -1.60
CA LEU A 172 11.72 12.06 -0.70
C LEU A 172 11.55 13.36 0.09
N LYS A 173 12.01 13.38 1.34
CA LYS A 173 12.09 14.63 2.10
C LYS A 173 12.91 15.64 1.30
N PRO A 174 12.46 16.91 1.16
CA PRO A 174 13.33 17.94 0.61
C PRO A 174 14.57 18.07 1.50
N THR A 175 15.74 18.26 0.90
CA THR A 175 16.99 18.49 1.64
C THR A 175 16.85 19.78 2.44
N LEU A 176 17.02 19.67 3.76
CA LEU A 176 16.98 20.78 4.70
C LEU A 176 18.33 21.52 4.67
N SER A 177 18.68 22.09 3.51
CA SER A 177 19.93 22.84 3.33
C SER A 177 19.88 23.61 2.01
N ASP A 178 19.17 24.73 2.00
CA ASP A 178 19.40 25.88 1.08
C ASP A 178 18.56 27.11 1.52
N VAL A 179 18.16 27.16 2.79
CA VAL A 179 17.45 28.30 3.32
C VAL A 179 18.46 29.27 3.91
N SER A 180 18.58 30.41 3.25
CA SER A 180 19.02 31.68 3.84
C SER A 180 18.56 31.81 5.29
N ILE A 181 19.29 32.59 6.09
CA ILE A 181 18.96 32.83 7.51
C ILE A 181 17.44 33.10 7.59
N ILE A 182 16.68 32.21 8.23
CA ILE A 182 15.20 32.24 8.26
C ILE A 182 14.65 33.62 8.70
N TYR A 183 15.46 34.36 9.47
CA TYR A 183 15.18 35.70 9.95
C TYR A 183 15.30 36.82 8.89
N THR A 184 15.96 36.58 7.75
CA THR A 184 16.08 37.54 6.64
C THR A 184 15.08 37.31 5.52
N LEU A 185 14.42 36.14 5.46
CA LEU A 185 13.37 35.85 4.46
C LEU A 185 12.16 36.79 4.45
N PRO A 186 11.65 37.30 5.60
CA PRO A 186 10.40 38.07 5.56
C PRO A 186 10.55 39.43 4.88
N PHE A 187 11.77 39.91 4.64
CA PHE A 187 12.04 41.22 4.06
C PHE A 187 12.97 41.11 2.85
N SER A 188 12.62 41.77 1.74
CA SER A 188 13.46 41.79 0.55
C SER A 188 14.75 42.60 0.77
N ASN A 189 15.76 42.37 -0.07
CA ASN A 189 17.01 43.16 -0.05
C ASN A 189 16.74 44.67 -0.12
N GLY A 190 15.71 45.08 -0.86
CA GLY A 190 15.30 46.48 -0.95
C GLY A 190 14.83 47.06 0.39
N VAL A 191 14.12 46.28 1.21
CA VAL A 191 13.69 46.71 2.55
C VAL A 191 14.89 46.92 3.47
N TRP A 192 15.87 46.00 3.45
CA TRP A 192 17.10 46.13 4.24
C TRP A 192 17.95 47.34 3.83
N ILE A 193 18.08 47.59 2.52
CA ILE A 193 18.78 48.78 2.00
C ILE A 193 18.04 50.06 2.42
N THR A 194 16.71 50.09 2.29
CA THR A 194 15.89 51.24 2.68
C THR A 194 16.00 51.50 4.18
N TYR A 195 15.98 50.45 5.00
CA TYR A 195 16.19 50.55 6.45
C TYR A 195 17.56 51.17 6.78
N ALA A 196 18.64 50.69 6.15
CA ALA A 196 19.98 51.23 6.35
C ALA A 196 20.08 52.72 5.96
N ILE A 197 19.48 53.10 4.81
CA ILE A 197 19.43 54.49 4.35
C ILE A 197 18.62 55.36 5.33
N ALA A 198 17.47 54.89 5.81
CA ALA A 198 16.64 55.61 6.75
C ALA A 198 17.36 55.85 8.09
N VAL A 199 18.03 54.83 8.64
CA VAL A 199 18.86 54.97 9.86
C VAL A 199 19.97 56.00 9.65
N PHE A 200 20.63 55.98 8.48
CA PHE A 200 21.69 56.93 8.16
C PHE A 200 21.17 58.38 8.07
N ILE A 201 20.06 58.61 7.36
CA ILE A 201 19.47 59.95 7.22
C ILE A 201 19.05 60.51 8.58
N ILE A 202 18.40 59.70 9.42
CA ILE A 202 17.99 60.14 10.77
C ILE A 202 19.21 60.45 11.64
N SER A 203 20.24 59.59 11.61
CA SER A 203 21.49 59.84 12.35
C SER A 203 22.14 61.16 11.92
N LEU A 204 22.17 61.44 10.62
CA LEU A 204 22.72 62.68 10.08
C LEU A 204 21.88 63.90 10.49
N ALA A 205 20.55 63.81 10.40
CA ALA A 205 19.65 64.87 10.80
C ALA A 205 19.78 65.21 12.29
N LEU A 206 19.84 64.19 13.16
CA LEU A 206 20.07 64.36 14.60
C LEU A 206 21.42 65.01 14.87
N TYR A 207 22.49 64.53 14.22
CA TYR A 207 23.83 65.09 14.37
C TYR A 207 23.89 66.57 13.96
N LEU A 208 23.27 66.94 12.84
CA LEU A 208 23.21 68.33 12.39
C LEU A 208 22.38 69.19 13.33
N SER A 209 21.24 68.69 13.79
CA SER A 209 20.38 69.42 14.74
C SER A 209 21.12 69.73 16.03
N MET A 210 21.88 68.76 16.57
CA MET A 210 22.72 68.97 17.74
C MET A 210 23.83 70.00 17.51
N LYS A 211 24.49 69.96 16.35
CA LYS A 211 25.55 70.91 16.01
C LYS A 211 25.03 72.33 15.85
N VAL A 212 23.81 72.48 15.32
CA VAL A 212 23.13 73.78 15.18
C VAL A 212 22.69 74.30 16.56
N GLU A 213 22.07 73.45 17.38
CA GLU A 213 21.65 73.82 18.73
C GLU A 213 22.85 74.22 19.60
N GLY A 214 23.96 73.49 19.53
CA GLY A 214 25.21 73.82 20.23
C GLY A 214 25.84 75.14 19.77
N LYS A 215 25.58 75.59 18.53
CA LYS A 215 26.02 76.89 18.03
C LYS A 215 25.10 78.05 18.43
N ILE A 216 23.80 77.79 18.58
CA ILE A 216 22.79 78.80 18.91
C ILE A 216 22.70 79.04 20.43
N ASN A 217 22.85 77.99 21.25
CA ASN A 217 22.74 78.03 22.71
C ASN A 217 24.11 77.97 23.42
N THR A 218 24.99 78.94 23.17
CA THR A 218 26.34 79.02 23.78
C THR A 218 26.32 79.20 25.31
N ASN A 219 25.15 79.43 25.94
CA ASN A 219 25.02 79.70 27.38
C ASN A 219 24.41 78.56 28.22
N ARG A 220 24.28 77.33 27.70
CA ARG A 220 23.85 76.16 28.48
C ARG A 220 25.04 75.28 28.86
N ASN A 221 25.70 75.61 29.98
CA ASN A 221 26.84 74.88 30.56
C ASN A 221 26.44 73.56 31.24
N GLY A 222 25.87 72.60 30.51
CA GLY A 222 25.48 71.32 31.12
C GLY A 222 25.15 70.15 30.21
N TYR A 223 25.35 70.25 28.89
CA TYR A 223 25.13 69.11 28.00
C TYR A 223 26.47 68.62 27.46
N GLU A 224 26.89 67.40 27.85
CA GLU A 224 27.97 66.70 27.18
C GLU A 224 27.58 66.50 25.70
N SER A 225 28.48 66.86 24.79
CA SER A 225 28.24 66.67 23.36
C SER A 225 28.17 65.18 23.06
N LEU A 226 27.00 64.67 22.65
CA LEU A 226 26.86 63.27 22.27
C LEU A 226 27.87 62.93 21.16
N THR A 227 28.56 61.81 21.35
CA THR A 227 29.51 61.27 20.38
C THR A 227 28.74 60.75 19.17
N TYR A 228 29.36 60.74 17.98
CA TYR A 228 28.75 60.20 16.76
C TYR A 228 28.15 58.79 16.94
N GLY A 229 28.81 57.94 17.74
CA GLY A 229 28.32 56.60 18.07
C GLY A 229 27.02 56.61 18.88
N GLU A 230 26.84 57.58 19.78
CA GLU A 230 25.64 57.71 20.60
C GLU A 230 24.45 58.20 19.78
N VAL A 231 24.69 59.12 18.83
CA VAL A 231 23.66 59.57 17.87
C VAL A 231 23.19 58.42 16.97
N LEU A 232 24.13 57.58 16.50
CA LEU A 232 23.80 56.40 15.71
C LEU A 232 23.01 55.37 16.52
N LEU A 233 23.44 55.08 17.76
CA LEU A 233 22.72 54.18 18.66
C LEU A 233 21.31 54.67 18.95
N LEU A 234 21.13 55.98 19.16
CA LEU A 234 19.82 56.58 19.38
C LEU A 234 18.93 56.47 18.14
N ALA A 235 19.49 56.68 16.95
CA ALA A 235 18.77 56.49 15.68
C ALA A 235 18.32 55.03 15.50
N ILE A 236 19.18 54.05 15.79
CA ILE A 236 18.81 52.63 15.75
C ILE A 236 17.73 52.31 16.79
N ALA A 237 17.87 52.83 18.02
CA ALA A 237 16.92 52.61 19.11
C ALA A 237 15.51 53.16 18.82
N LEU A 238 15.40 54.24 18.03
CA LEU A 238 14.10 54.77 17.58
C LEU A 238 13.33 53.78 16.69
N PHE A 239 14.04 52.98 15.89
CA PHE A 239 13.43 51.96 15.03
C PHE A 239 13.17 50.65 15.77
N VAL A 240 14.04 50.28 16.70
CA VAL A 240 13.85 49.11 17.56
C VAL A 240 12.97 49.51 18.74
N LYS A 241 11.68 49.74 18.46
CA LYS A 241 10.70 49.95 19.53
C LYS A 241 10.72 48.73 20.44
N LYS A 242 10.81 48.93 21.76
CA LYS A 242 10.71 47.86 22.76
C LYS A 242 9.36 47.16 22.61
N VAL A 243 9.32 46.07 21.84
CA VAL A 243 8.16 45.19 21.78
C VAL A 243 8.06 44.56 23.16
N ARG A 244 7.14 45.05 23.98
CA ARG A 244 6.73 44.35 25.20
C ARG A 244 5.97 43.12 24.73
N ILE A 245 6.69 42.03 24.52
CA ILE A 245 6.09 40.71 24.40
C ILE A 245 5.59 40.38 25.81
N TYR A 246 4.29 40.58 26.05
CA TYR A 246 3.64 39.92 27.17
C TYR A 246 3.50 38.47 26.75
N MET A 247 4.35 37.61 27.31
CA MET A 247 4.16 36.17 27.31
C MET A 247 3.53 35.77 28.65
#